data_AF-A0A5D2W3S8-F1
#
_entry.id   AF-A0A5D2W3S8-F1
#
_cell.length_a   1.000
_cell.length_b   1.000
_cell.length_c   1.000
_cell.angle_alpha   90.00
_cell.angle_beta   90.00
_cell.angle_gamma   90.00
#
_symmetry.space_group_name_H-M   'P 1'
#
loop_
_entity.id
_entity.type
_entity.pdbx_description
1 polymer ?
#
loop_
_entity_poly.entity_id
_entity_poly.type
_entity_poly.pdbx_seq_one_letter_code
_entity_poly.pdbx_strand_id
1 'polypeptide(L)'
;MEAEVIKAELVLPTHMSFKRIQMYEKYPKGQSKVRWKQLKQILQAENCQNYSPDEPNYVNIESPPSMQPCKRICDITGFEAPYHDPRTNLRYANADVFKLVRSLPNEYVQRYLALRKAAVVLR
;
A
#
# COMPACT_ATOMS: atom_id res chain seq x y z
N MET A 1 16.14 -15.14 23.39
CA MET A 1 15.75 -13.79 22.93
C MET A 1 15.80 -13.66 21.40
N GLU A 2 16.80 -14.20 20.69
CA GLU A 2 16.85 -14.12 19.22
C GLU A 2 15.74 -14.91 18.50
N ALA A 3 15.41 -16.12 18.97
CA ALA A 3 14.42 -16.98 18.29
C ALA A 3 12.99 -16.42 18.31
N GLU A 4 12.58 -15.75 19.39
CA GLU A 4 11.25 -15.13 19.51
C GLU A 4 11.11 -13.90 18.61
N VAL A 5 12.20 -13.12 18.49
CA VAL A 5 12.27 -11.93 17.65
C VAL A 5 12.25 -12.30 16.15
N ILE A 6 12.90 -13.41 15.78
CA ILE A 6 12.83 -13.98 14.42
C ILE A 6 11.42 -14.50 14.13
N LYS A 7 10.79 -15.18 15.09
CA LYS A 7 9.42 -15.70 14.94
C LYS A 7 8.37 -14.58 14.83
N ALA A 8 8.65 -13.40 15.39
CA ALA A 8 7.77 -12.25 15.33
C ALA A 8 7.89 -11.42 14.02
N GLU A 9 8.73 -11.83 13.06
CA GLU A 9 9.03 -11.06 11.82
C GLU A 9 9.46 -9.60 12.08
N LEU A 10 9.91 -9.28 13.31
CA LEU A 10 10.32 -7.94 13.70
C LEU A 10 11.72 -7.58 13.16
N VAL A 11 12.41 -8.52 12.53
CA VAL A 11 13.72 -8.34 11.91
C VAL A 11 13.55 -8.46 10.40
N LEU A 12 14.05 -7.47 9.67
CA LEU A 12 14.08 -7.50 8.21
C LEU A 12 14.69 -8.82 7.72
N PRO A 13 14.04 -9.52 6.77
CA PRO A 13 14.57 -10.75 6.22
C PRO A 13 16.02 -10.56 5.74
N THR A 14 16.91 -11.46 6.16
CA THR A 14 18.32 -11.47 5.72
C THR A 14 18.45 -11.84 4.24
N HIS A 15 17.47 -12.59 3.74
CA HIS A 15 17.32 -13.00 2.36
C HIS A 15 16.10 -12.32 1.74
N MET A 16 16.32 -11.58 0.66
CA MET A 16 15.26 -10.91 -0.10
C MET A 16 15.04 -11.68 -1.40
N SER A 17 13.90 -12.36 -1.54
CA SER A 17 13.60 -13.22 -2.70
C SER A 17 13.67 -12.50 -4.06
N PHE A 18 13.43 -11.19 -4.07
CA PHE A 18 13.47 -10.37 -5.28
C PHE A 18 14.87 -9.88 -5.67
N LYS A 19 15.90 -10.16 -4.87
CA LYS A 19 17.28 -9.78 -5.14
C LYS A 19 18.07 -11.00 -5.57
N ARG A 20 18.78 -10.93 -6.69
CA ARG A 20 19.76 -11.96 -7.05
C ARG A 20 20.94 -11.94 -6.09
N ILE A 21 21.51 -10.75 -5.90
CA ILE A 21 22.71 -10.60 -5.09
C ILE A 21 22.30 -10.19 -3.68
N GLN A 22 22.48 -11.12 -2.74
CA GLN A 22 22.14 -10.86 -1.36
C GLN A 22 23.21 -9.98 -0.70
N MET A 23 22.80 -9.18 0.29
CA MET A 23 23.73 -8.27 0.95
C MET A 23 24.83 -9.02 1.72
N TYR A 24 24.50 -10.20 2.27
CA TYR A 24 25.47 -11.04 2.97
C TYR A 24 26.52 -11.67 2.05
N GLU A 25 26.22 -11.84 0.75
CA GLU A 25 27.19 -12.38 -0.23
C GLU A 25 28.26 -11.36 -0.61
N LYS A 26 27.88 -10.07 -0.68
CA LYS A 26 28.81 -8.99 -1.04
C LYS A 26 29.67 -8.49 0.11
N TYR A 27 29.22 -8.67 1.34
CA TYR A 27 29.94 -8.18 2.53
C TYR A 27 30.05 -9.31 3.55
N PRO A 28 30.97 -10.27 3.35
CA PRO A 28 31.39 -11.14 4.43
C PRO A 28 31.86 -10.26 5.60
N LYS A 29 31.42 -10.58 6.82
CA LYS A 29 31.61 -9.74 8.02
C LYS A 29 33.04 -9.18 8.08
N GLY A 30 33.19 -7.85 8.02
CA GLY A 30 34.49 -7.17 8.17
C GLY A 30 34.93 -6.26 7.02
N GLN A 31 34.27 -6.25 5.86
CA GLN A 31 34.60 -5.30 4.77
C GLN A 31 33.67 -4.08 4.76
N SER A 32 34.23 -2.92 5.10
CA SER A 32 33.52 -1.63 4.96
C SER A 32 33.73 -1.07 3.54
N LYS A 33 32.64 -0.98 2.78
CA LYS A 33 32.29 0.12 1.85
C LYS A 33 31.00 -0.23 1.11
N VAL A 34 29.86 0.03 1.76
CA VAL A 34 28.56 -0.02 1.09
C VAL A 34 28.45 1.18 0.17
N ARG A 35 28.77 1.01 -1.11
CA ARG A 35 28.43 2.00 -2.13
C ARG A 35 26.99 1.73 -2.58
N TRP A 36 26.07 2.60 -2.17
CA TRP A 36 24.69 2.55 -2.59
C TRP A 36 24.60 2.73 -4.11
N LYS A 37 24.04 1.74 -4.80
CA LYS A 37 23.81 1.79 -6.25
C LYS A 37 22.45 2.45 -6.52
N GLN A 38 22.34 3.16 -7.63
CA GLN A 38 21.05 3.67 -8.09
C GLN A 38 20.17 2.54 -8.62
N LEU A 39 18.85 2.68 -8.53
CA LEU A 39 17.89 1.66 -9.01
C LEU A 39 18.14 1.26 -10.47
N LYS A 40 18.40 2.23 -11.36
CA LYS A 40 18.71 1.95 -12.78
C LYS A 40 19.91 1.00 -12.94
N GLN A 41 20.96 1.19 -12.14
CA GLN A 41 22.16 0.34 -12.17
C GLN A 41 21.87 -1.06 -11.60
N ILE A 42 20.97 -1.16 -10.63
CA ILE A 42 20.55 -2.43 -10.04
C ILE A 42 19.73 -3.22 -11.06
N LEU A 43 18.72 -2.61 -11.67
CA LEU A 43 17.87 -3.24 -12.69
C LEU A 43 18.71 -3.78 -13.86
N GLN A 44 19.67 -2.99 -14.35
CA GLN A 44 20.60 -3.42 -15.40
C GLN A 44 21.46 -4.62 -14.97
N ALA A 45 21.96 -4.63 -13.73
CA ALA A 45 22.83 -5.70 -13.24
C ALA A 45 22.08 -7.01 -12.92
N GLU A 46 20.82 -6.90 -12.47
CA GLU A 46 19.96 -8.03 -12.10
C GLU A 46 19.42 -8.74 -13.35
N ASN A 47 19.25 -8.02 -14.47
CA ASN A 47 18.80 -8.56 -15.76
C ASN A 47 17.48 -9.36 -15.63
N CYS A 48 16.46 -8.69 -15.08
CA CYS A 48 15.15 -9.25 -14.72
C CYS A 48 14.41 -9.98 -15.86
N GLN A 49 14.81 -9.80 -17.12
CA GLN A 49 14.23 -10.49 -18.29
C GLN A 49 14.54 -11.99 -18.33
N ASN A 50 15.57 -12.46 -17.64
CA ASN A 50 15.96 -13.88 -17.61
C ASN A 50 15.26 -14.67 -16.51
N TYR A 51 14.42 -14.01 -15.70
CA TYR A 51 13.70 -14.64 -14.61
C TYR A 51 12.40 -15.26 -15.09
N SER A 52 11.95 -16.29 -14.37
CA SER A 52 10.58 -16.78 -14.54
C SER A 52 9.59 -15.65 -14.22
N PRO A 53 8.48 -15.50 -14.97
CA PRO A 53 7.47 -14.48 -14.68
C PRO A 53 6.84 -14.62 -13.29
N ASP A 54 6.89 -15.83 -12.71
CA ASP A 54 6.35 -16.13 -11.38
C ASP A 54 7.30 -15.73 -10.23
N GLU A 55 8.56 -15.41 -10.53
CA GLU A 55 9.53 -15.01 -9.52
C GLU A 55 9.46 -13.50 -9.23
N PRO A 56 9.51 -13.11 -7.94
CA PRO A 56 9.55 -11.70 -7.59
C PRO A 56 10.89 -11.09 -8.02
N ASN A 57 10.85 -9.88 -8.52
CA ASN A 57 11.94 -9.08 -9.06
C ASN A 57 11.67 -7.60 -8.77
N TYR A 58 12.67 -6.74 -8.95
CA TYR A 58 12.56 -5.31 -8.65
C TYR A 58 11.45 -4.55 -9.40
N VAL A 59 10.84 -5.14 -10.43
CA VAL A 59 9.78 -4.55 -11.25
C VAL A 59 8.40 -5.03 -10.81
N ASN A 60 8.28 -6.25 -10.27
CA ASN A 60 7.01 -6.89 -9.90
C ASN A 60 6.85 -7.13 -8.38
N ILE A 61 7.75 -6.59 -7.53
CA ILE A 61 7.66 -6.68 -6.06
C ILE A 61 6.42 -5.99 -5.46
N GLU A 62 5.64 -5.26 -6.26
CA GLU A 62 4.43 -4.63 -5.78
C GLU A 62 3.43 -5.69 -5.29
N SER A 63 2.84 -5.43 -4.13
CA SER A 63 1.86 -6.33 -3.54
C SER A 63 0.64 -6.47 -4.46
N PRO A 64 0.08 -7.68 -4.61
CA PRO A 64 -1.16 -7.87 -5.34
C PRO A 64 -2.30 -7.05 -4.70
N PRO A 65 -3.37 -6.77 -5.46
CA PRO A 65 -4.55 -6.10 -4.90
C PRO A 65 -5.14 -6.92 -3.75
N SER A 66 -5.74 -6.23 -2.78
CA SER A 66 -6.37 -6.89 -1.64
C SER A 66 -7.55 -7.76 -2.10
N MET A 67 -7.57 -9.03 -1.70
CA MET A 67 -8.72 -9.92 -1.90
C MET A 67 -9.80 -9.74 -0.83
N GLN A 68 -9.48 -9.10 0.30
CA GLN A 68 -10.41 -8.92 1.41
C GLN A 68 -11.38 -7.78 1.10
N PRO A 69 -12.70 -7.95 1.33
CA PRO A 69 -13.66 -6.86 1.17
C PRO A 69 -13.29 -5.68 2.06
N CYS A 70 -13.28 -4.48 1.47
CA CYS A 70 -13.00 -3.26 2.20
C CYS A 70 -14.10 -2.96 3.22
N LYS A 71 -13.70 -2.59 4.45
CA LYS A 71 -14.65 -2.09 5.46
C LYS A 71 -15.26 -0.77 5.00
N ARG A 72 -16.57 -0.62 5.19
CA ARG A 72 -17.30 0.60 4.86
C ARG A 72 -17.36 1.49 6.09
N ILE A 73 -16.65 2.61 6.02
CA ILE A 73 -16.58 3.62 7.07
C ILE A 73 -17.32 4.87 6.62
N CYS A 74 -17.96 5.54 7.57
CA CYS A 74 -18.64 6.81 7.40
C CYS A 74 -17.63 7.90 7.05
N ASP A 75 -17.90 8.65 5.98
CA ASP A 75 -16.96 9.66 5.46
C ASP A 75 -16.86 10.90 6.39
N ILE A 76 -17.79 11.05 7.35
CA ILE A 76 -17.83 12.19 8.29
C ILE A 76 -17.38 11.80 9.70
N THR A 77 -17.92 10.70 10.24
CA THR A 77 -17.74 10.35 11.67
C THR A 77 -16.70 9.24 11.92
N GLY A 78 -16.32 8.48 10.89
CA GLY A 78 -15.37 7.37 11.06
C GLY A 78 -15.96 6.08 11.65
N PHE A 79 -17.26 6.03 11.97
CA PHE A 79 -17.95 4.79 12.38
C PHE A 79 -18.26 3.88 11.19
N GLU A 80 -18.59 2.61 11.44
CA GLU A 80 -19.05 1.70 10.40
C GLU A 80 -20.32 2.24 9.72
N ALA A 81 -20.31 2.30 8.39
CA ALA A 81 -21.39 2.86 7.59
C ALA A 81 -22.02 1.76 6.72
N PRO A 82 -23.18 1.23 7.12
CA PRO A 82 -23.90 0.24 6.31
C PRO A 82 -24.53 0.86 5.05
N TYR A 83 -24.77 2.18 5.04
CA TYR A 83 -25.51 2.89 3.99
C TYR A 83 -24.67 3.92 3.25
N HIS A 84 -25.11 4.27 2.05
CA HIS A 84 -24.57 5.36 1.25
C HIS A 84 -25.69 6.13 0.56
N ASP A 85 -25.46 7.42 0.33
CA ASP A 85 -26.42 8.30 -0.33
C ASP A 85 -26.26 8.24 -1.86
N PRO A 86 -27.29 7.88 -2.66
CA PRO A 86 -27.15 7.77 -4.12
C PRO A 86 -26.92 9.10 -4.82
N ARG A 87 -27.22 10.25 -4.18
CA ARG A 87 -27.00 11.57 -4.76
C ARG A 87 -25.54 12.02 -4.62
N THR A 88 -24.95 11.82 -3.45
CA THR A 88 -23.61 12.32 -3.11
C THR A 88 -22.53 11.25 -3.08
N ASN A 89 -22.91 9.97 -3.09
CA ASN A 89 -22.03 8.80 -2.89
C ASN A 89 -21.29 8.78 -1.53
N LEU A 90 -21.68 9.64 -0.59
CA LEU A 90 -21.15 9.65 0.77
C LEU A 90 -21.75 8.52 1.60
N ARG A 91 -20.89 7.88 2.40
CA ARG A 91 -21.25 6.82 3.33
C ARG A 91 -21.64 7.41 4.67
N TYR A 92 -22.74 6.93 5.26
CA TYR A 92 -23.23 7.41 6.55
C TYR A 92 -23.64 6.24 7.47
N ALA A 93 -23.51 6.47 8.78
CA ALA A 93 -23.86 5.48 9.80
C ALA A 93 -25.31 5.64 10.30
N ASN A 94 -25.73 6.88 10.60
CA ASN A 94 -26.98 7.19 11.28
C ASN A 94 -27.84 8.18 10.49
N ALA A 95 -29.13 8.29 10.84
CA ALA A 95 -30.07 9.21 10.19
C ALA A 95 -29.69 10.70 10.36
N ASP A 96 -29.08 11.08 11.49
CA ASP A 96 -28.64 12.47 11.71
C ASP A 96 -27.49 12.87 10.79
N VAL A 97 -26.55 11.93 10.55
CA VAL A 97 -25.47 12.11 9.59
C VAL A 97 -26.04 12.21 8.17
N PHE A 98 -27.07 11.44 7.84
CA PHE A 98 -27.74 11.54 6.54
C PHE A 98 -28.36 12.93 6.30
N LYS A 99 -29.01 13.52 7.32
CA LYS A 99 -29.53 14.90 7.23
C LYS A 99 -28.40 15.90 6.97
N LEU A 100 -27.27 15.75 7.65
CA LEU A 100 -26.08 16.57 7.44
C LEU A 100 -25.52 16.41 6.01
N VAL A 101 -25.38 15.17 5.54
CA VAL A 101 -24.92 14.87 4.16
C VAL A 101 -25.79 15.58 3.13
N ARG A 102 -27.11 15.63 3.35
CA ARG A 102 -28.05 16.26 2.42
C ARG A 102 -28.05 17.80 2.47
N SER A 103 -27.55 18.41 3.53
CA SER A 103 -27.37 19.86 3.65
C SER A 103 -25.99 20.35 3.19
N LEU A 104 -25.02 19.45 2.99
CA LEU A 104 -23.67 19.82 2.55
C LEU A 104 -23.65 20.34 1.10
N PRO A 105 -22.89 21.43 0.83
CA PRO A 105 -22.62 21.87 -0.54
C PRO A 105 -21.77 20.85 -1.31
N ASN A 106 -21.93 20.82 -2.64
CA ASN A 106 -21.20 19.90 -3.52
C ASN A 106 -19.67 19.99 -3.39
N GLU A 107 -19.13 21.17 -3.11
CA GLU A 107 -17.68 21.35 -2.89
C GLU A 107 -17.18 20.51 -1.71
N TYR A 108 -17.89 20.54 -0.58
CA TYR A 108 -17.55 19.73 0.59
C TYR A 108 -17.71 18.24 0.30
N VAL A 109 -18.77 17.85 -0.42
CA VAL A 109 -18.98 16.46 -0.84
C VAL A 109 -17.77 15.95 -1.64
N GLN A 110 -17.29 16.72 -2.62
CA GLN A 110 -16.12 16.34 -3.40
C GLN A 110 -14.85 16.26 -2.55
N ARG A 111 -14.67 17.17 -1.58
CA ARG A 111 -13.54 17.10 -0.63
C ARG A 111 -13.57 15.83 0.21
N TYR A 112 -14.74 15.44 0.74
CA TYR A 112 -14.88 14.18 1.48
C TYR A 112 -14.64 12.95 0.59
N LEU A 113 -15.16 12.95 -0.63
CA LEU A 113 -14.91 11.87 -1.58
C LEU A 113 -13.42 11.77 -1.98
N ALA A 114 -12.72 12.90 -2.07
CA ALA A 114 -11.30 12.94 -2.41
C ALA A 114 -10.43 12.25 -1.36
N LEU A 115 -10.78 12.36 -0.07
CA LEU A 115 -10.09 11.66 1.02
C LEU A 115 -10.17 10.13 0.84
N ARG A 116 -11.32 9.62 0.38
CA ARG A 116 -11.52 8.19 0.06
C ARG A 116 -11.04 7.80 -1.35
N LYS A 117 -10.44 8.73 -2.10
CA LYS A 117 -10.07 8.56 -3.53
C LYS A 117 -11.27 8.17 -4.42
N ALA A 118 -12.45 8.68 -4.09
CA ALA A 118 -13.70 8.45 -4.82
C ALA A 118 -14.26 9.72 -5.50
N ALA A 119 -13.50 10.82 -5.50
CA ALA A 119 -13.91 12.06 -6.15
C ALA A 119 -13.84 11.93 -7.69
N VAL A 120 -14.85 12.46 -8.36
CA VAL A 120 -14.90 12.47 -9.84
C VAL A 120 -14.24 13.75 -10.31
N VAL A 121 -13.01 13.63 -10.84
CA VAL A 121 -12.32 14.74 -11.51
C VAL A 121 -12.57 14.57 -13.01
N LEU A 122 -13.42 15.42 -13.58
CA LEU A 122 -13.57 15.52 -15.03
C LEU A 122 -12.26 16.11 -15.58
N ARG A 123 -11.62 15.39 -16.52
CA ARG A 123 -10.42 15.82 -17.24
C ARG A 123 -10.73 15.97 -18.72
#